data_AF-A0AAU6PHY0-F1
#
_entry.id   AF-A0AAU6PHY0-F1
#
_cell.length_a   1.000
_cell.length_b   1.000
_cell.length_c   1.000
_cell.angle_alpha   90.00
_cell.angle_beta   90.00
_cell.angle_gamma   90.00
#
_symmetry.space_group_name_H-M   'P 1'
#
loop_
_entity.id
_entity.type
_entity.pdbx_description
1 polymer ?
#
loop_
_entity_poly.entity_id
_entity_poly.type
_entity_poly.pdbx_seq_one_letter_code
_entity_poly.pdbx_strand_id
1 'polypeptide(L)' 'MNEVSKYKFVVHAEMNAIYNATYSGTSLDGTTLYVYGLPTCSECAKGIIQVGIELIIKKIL' A
#
# COMPACT_ATOMS: atom_id res chain seq x y z
N MET A 1 7.67 10.30 20.57
CA MET A 1 7.83 10.89 19.21
C MET A 1 6.93 12.11 19.13
N ASN A 2 7.46 13.28 18.75
CA ASN A 2 6.62 14.43 18.41
C ASN A 2 5.92 14.18 17.06
N GLU A 3 4.81 14.88 16.78
CA GLU A 3 4.02 14.65 15.55
C GLU A 3 4.86 14.74 14.27
N VAL A 4 5.78 15.70 14.21
CA VAL A 4 6.67 15.90 13.05
C VAL A 4 7.58 14.70 12.81
N SER A 5 8.11 14.08 13.87
CA SER A 5 8.93 12.87 13.74
C SER A 5 8.11 11.65 13.32
N LYS A 6 6.84 11.54 13.73
CA LYS A 6 5.97 10.39 13.43
C LYS A 6 5.81 10.15 11.94
N TYR A 7 5.52 11.20 11.17
CA TYR A 7 5.25 11.07 9.74
C TYR A 7 6.46 10.58 8.92
N LYS A 8 7.68 10.70 9.45
CA LYS A 8 8.89 10.19 8.78
C LYS A 8 9.06 8.67 8.88
N PHE A 9 8.43 8.04 9.87
CA PHE A 9 8.65 6.63 10.18
C PHE A 9 7.40 5.76 9.97
N VAL A 10 6.27 6.36 9.61
CA VAL A 10 5.03 5.62 9.33
C VAL A 10 5.01 5.23 7.85
N VAL A 11 4.72 3.97 7.61
CA VAL A 11 4.45 3.41 6.28
C VAL A 11 2.94 3.16 6.18
N HIS A 12 2.33 3.52 5.05
CA HIS A 12 0.91 3.27 4.83
C HIS A 12 0.60 1.77 4.71
N ALA A 13 -0.67 1.41 4.91
CA ALA A 13 -1.11 0.02 4.87
C ALA A 13 -0.83 -0.63 3.50
N GLU A 14 -1.02 0.12 2.41
CA GLU A 14 -0.82 -0.38 1.04
C GLU A 14 0.64 -0.78 0.81
N MET A 15 1.59 0.06 1.23
CA MET A 15 3.01 -0.23 1.05
C MET A 15 3.48 -1.35 1.98
N ASN A 16 2.94 -1.43 3.19
CA ASN A 16 3.21 -2.56 4.09
C ASN A 16 2.73 -3.90 3.50
N ALA A 17 1.60 -3.92 2.79
CA ALA A 17 1.13 -5.13 2.10
C ALA A 17 2.12 -5.57 1.02
N ILE A 18 2.65 -4.62 0.24
CA ILE A 18 3.69 -4.88 -0.78
C ILE A 18 4.97 -5.42 -0.14
N TYR A 19 5.42 -4.82 0.96
CA TYR A 19 6.62 -5.28 1.66
C TYR A 19 6.45 -6.69 2.19
N ASN A 20 5.29 -7.02 2.75
CA ASN A 20 5.01 -8.36 3.27
C ASN A 20 5.01 -9.42 2.15
N ALA A 21 4.36 -9.12 1.02
CA ALA A 21 4.37 -10.01 -0.15
C ALA A 21 5.79 -10.23 -0.69
N THR A 22 6.57 -9.15 -0.81
CA THR A 22 7.97 -9.21 -1.27
C THR A 22 8.84 -10.02 -0.31
N TYR A 23 8.71 -9.79 1.00
CA TYR A 23 9.44 -10.52 2.02
C TYR A 23 9.10 -12.02 2.03
N SER A 24 7.84 -12.38 1.77
CA SER A 24 7.38 -13.77 1.70
C SER A 24 7.62 -14.44 0.33
N GLY A 25 8.13 -13.72 -0.67
CA GLY A 25 8.31 -14.23 -2.03
C GLY A 25 6.99 -14.45 -2.78
N THR A 26 5.90 -13.81 -2.34
CA THR A 26 4.58 -13.89 -2.99
C THR A 26 4.51 -12.89 -4.13
N SER A 27 4.26 -13.36 -5.35
CA SER A 27 3.99 -12.48 -6.50
C SER A 27 2.68 -11.70 -6.31
N LEU A 28 2.70 -10.42 -6.68
CA LEU A 28 1.53 -9.54 -6.67
C LEU A 28 0.97 -9.28 -8.08
N ASP A 29 1.60 -9.83 -9.11
CA ASP A 29 1.18 -9.67 -10.51
C ASP A 29 -0.22 -10.26 -10.74
N GLY A 30 -1.11 -9.46 -11.34
CA GLY A 30 -2.51 -9.84 -11.59
C GLY A 30 -3.42 -9.82 -10.35
N THR A 31 -2.96 -9.35 -9.19
CA THR A 31 -3.74 -9.41 -7.95
C THR A 31 -4.69 -8.22 -7.77
N THR A 32 -5.64 -8.35 -6.83
CA THR A 32 -6.56 -7.29 -6.41
C THR A 32 -6.23 -6.82 -5.00
N LEU A 33 -6.07 -5.50 -4.82
CA LEU A 33 -5.82 -4.88 -3.52
C LEU A 33 -7.11 -4.30 -2.93
N TYR A 34 -7.43 -4.68 -1.70
CA TYR A 34 -8.56 -4.13 -0.95
C TYR A 34 -8.06 -3.10 0.06
N VAL A 35 -8.57 -1.87 -0.01
CA VAL A 35 -8.16 -0.76 0.87
C VAL A 35 -9.37 -0.18 1.59
N TYR A 36 -9.19 0.19 2.86
CA TYR A 36 -10.23 0.81 3.68
C TYR A 36 -9.77 2.18 4.20
N GLY A 37 -10.71 3.13 4.25
CA GLY A 37 -10.50 4.44 4.85
C GLY A 37 -10.20 5.52 3.80
N LEU A 38 -9.07 6.22 3.97
CA LEU A 38 -8.71 7.36 3.14
C LEU A 38 -8.29 6.94 1.72
N PRO A 39 -8.37 7.86 0.74
CA PRO A 39 -7.84 7.61 -0.59
C PRO A 39 -6.34 7.28 -0.56
N THR A 40 -5.95 6.25 -1.31
CA THR A 40 -4.55 5.91 -1.56
C THR A 40 -3.77 7.11 -2.09
N CYS A 41 -2.63 7.40 -1.48
CA CYS A 41 -1.75 8.49 -1.89
C CYS A 41 -0.92 8.13 -3.15
N SER A 42 -0.34 9.15 -3.80
CA SER A 42 0.46 8.98 -5.01
C SER A 42 1.64 8.02 -4.85
N GLU A 43 2.32 8.05 -3.70
CA GLU A 43 3.48 7.18 -3.46
C GLU A 43 3.09 5.71 -3.33
N CYS A 44 1.96 5.42 -2.69
CA CYS A 44 1.43 4.04 -2.64
C CYS A 44 0.96 3.60 -4.02
N ALA A 45 0.30 4.47 -4.79
CA ALA A 45 -0.17 4.16 -6.13
C ALA A 45 0.98 3.75 -7.07
N LYS A 46 2.13 4.44 -7.02
CA LYS A 46 3.33 4.06 -7.77
C LYS A 46 3.78 2.63 -7.45
N GLY A 47 3.87 2.30 -6.17
CA GLY A 47 4.26 0.96 -5.72
C GLY A 47 3.27 -0.12 -6.19
N ILE A 48 1.97 0.13 -6.05
CA ILE A 48 0.90 -0.79 -6.46
C ILE A 48 0.99 -1.10 -7.95
N ILE A 49 1.14 -0.08 -8.80
CA ILE A 49 1.30 -0.26 -10.26
C ILE A 49 2.57 -1.03 -10.57
N GLN A 50 3.68 -0.70 -9.90
CA GLN A 50 4.99 -1.30 -10.17
C GLN A 50 5.05 -2.81 -9.87
N VAL A 51 4.26 -3.30 -8.93
CA VAL A 51 4.25 -4.73 -8.53
C VAL A 51 3.18 -5.55 -9.25
N GLY A 52 2.44 -4.96 -10.18
CA GLY A 52 1.48 -5.67 -11.04
C GLY A 52 0.09 -5.88 -10.45
N ILE A 53 -0.30 -5.12 -9.41
CA ILE A 53 -1.69 -5.14 -8.93
C ILE A 53 -2.60 -4.45 -9.95
N GLU A 54 -3.60 -5.16 -10.45
CA GLU A 54 -4.45 -4.70 -11.56
C GLU A 54 -5.71 -3.96 -11.10
N LEU A 55 -6.21 -4.28 -9.91
CA LEU A 55 -7.48 -3.73 -9.41
C LEU A 55 -7.35 -3.31 -7.96
N ILE A 56 -7.89 -2.13 -7.64
CA ILE A 56 -8.03 -1.67 -6.26
C ILE A 56 -9.51 -1.50 -5.95
N ILE A 57 -9.99 -2.21 -4.92
CA ILE A 57 -11.34 -2.06 -4.39
C ILE A 57 -11.26 -1.28 -3.08
N LYS A 58 -11.93 -0.12 -3.03
CA LYS A 58 -11.90 0.77 -1.86
C LYS A 58 -13.25 0.90 -1.20
N LYS A 59 -13.26 0.81 0.13
CA LYS A 59 -14.40 1.26 0.94
C LYS A 59 -14.01 2.53 1.69
N ILE A 60 -14.63 3.63 1.29
CA ILE A 60 -14.45 4.95 1.88
C ILE A 60 -15.41 5.08 3.08
N LEU A 61 -14.96 5.77 4.11
CA LEU A 61 -15.74 6.14 5.30
C LEU A 61 -16.66 7.33 5.04
#